data_AF-A0AAJ0FRY7-F1
#
_entry.id   AF-A0AAJ0FRY7-F1
#
_cell.length_a   1.000
_cell.length_b   1.000
_cell.length_c   1.000
_cell.angle_alpha   90.00
_cell.angle_beta   90.00
_cell.angle_gamma   90.00
#
_symmetry.space_group_name_H-M   'P 1'
#
loop_
_entity.id
_entity.type
_entity.pdbx_description
1 polymer ?
#
loop_
_entity_poly.entity_id
_entity_poly.type
_entity_poly.pdbx_seq_one_letter_code
_entity_poly.pdbx_strand_id
1 'polypeptide(L)'
;MATPSTNPKYEPAPQHDPDDFTQAPPAYAAGSSSRDEERGLFGPPRSSEDNLPDDFKFGGSVAEATVDIRNQFVRKVYTILTLQLLATAGVSSLTFFSESYRNWIQAHPGLVWASLIGAMVFMGLTYWKRKSYPTNLLFLSLFTLAEAYSVSVIVSFYKTSIVLNAVILTAGIFIFLTVFACQTKYDFTSWMPYLFGSLWALILFGFMAMFFPYSSTAELIYGGVAALIFSGYILVDTQLVMRHHHVEEEIAAAISLYLDIINLFLAILRILNSQSNN
;
A
#
# COMPACT_ATOMS: atom_id res chain seq x y z
N MET A 1 32.96 38.29 -1.72
CA MET A 1 31.51 38.03 -1.66
C MET A 1 31.32 36.59 -1.22
N ALA A 2 31.07 36.36 0.07
CA ALA A 2 30.70 35.07 0.65
C ALA A 2 30.01 35.36 1.99
N THR A 3 28.77 34.90 2.13
CA THR A 3 27.93 34.99 3.33
C THR A 3 28.37 33.93 4.36
N PRO A 4 28.43 34.24 5.67
CA PRO A 4 28.58 33.20 6.68
C PRO A 4 27.21 32.67 7.13
N SER A 5 27.18 31.35 7.25
CA SER A 5 26.12 30.47 7.73
C SER A 5 25.66 30.77 9.16
N THR A 6 24.34 30.86 9.37
CA THR A 6 23.72 30.84 10.70
C THR A 6 23.59 29.41 11.21
N ASN A 7 24.54 28.96 12.03
CA ASN A 7 24.34 27.81 12.90
C ASN A 7 23.34 28.20 14.01
N PRO A 8 22.27 27.43 14.28
CA PRO A 8 21.51 27.60 15.51
C PRO A 8 22.42 27.21 16.67
N LYS A 9 22.86 28.21 17.45
CA LYS A 9 23.60 27.99 18.69
C LYS A 9 22.71 27.17 19.64
N TYR A 10 23.17 25.98 19.99
CA TYR A 10 22.68 25.28 21.16
C TYR A 10 23.09 26.11 22.38
N GLU A 11 22.13 26.74 23.06
CA GLU A 11 22.36 27.36 24.36
C GLU A 11 22.25 26.27 25.45
N PRO A 12 23.26 26.09 26.31
CA PRO A 12 23.17 25.16 27.43
C PRO A 12 22.04 25.57 28.37
N ALA A 13 21.29 24.60 28.87
CA ALA A 13 20.26 24.84 29.88
C ALA A 13 20.88 25.50 31.13
N PRO A 14 20.26 26.55 31.70
CA PRO A 14 20.73 27.15 32.94
C PRO A 14 20.76 26.10 34.05
N GLN A 15 21.96 25.79 34.54
CA GLN A 15 22.16 24.99 35.75
C GLN A 15 22.07 25.94 36.95
N HIS A 16 20.84 26.29 37.34
CA HIS A 16 20.61 26.92 38.63
C HIS A 16 19.82 25.93 39.47
N ASP A 17 20.50 25.29 40.41
CA ASP A 17 19.84 24.54 41.47
C ASP A 17 19.18 25.56 42.40
N PRO A 18 17.85 25.54 42.58
CA PRO A 18 17.19 26.44 43.50
C PRO A 18 17.58 26.06 44.94
N ASP A 19 18.20 27.01 45.66
CA ASP A 19 18.58 26.86 47.08
C ASP A 19 17.36 26.74 48.03
N ASP A 20 16.14 26.85 47.50
CA ASP A 20 14.91 26.86 48.28
C ASP A 20 13.85 25.89 47.71
N PHE A 21 13.74 24.72 48.37
CA PHE A 21 12.70 23.72 48.10
C PHE A 21 11.42 23.96 48.91
N THR A 22 11.27 25.09 49.61
CA THR A 22 10.09 25.35 50.44
C THR A 22 8.88 25.86 49.65
N GLN A 23 9.07 26.26 48.39
CA GLN A 23 7.98 26.61 47.49
C GLN A 23 7.71 25.45 46.53
N ALA A 24 6.46 24.99 46.49
CA ALA A 24 6.02 24.09 45.44
C ALA A 24 6.33 24.73 44.07
N PRO A 25 6.82 23.96 43.09
CA PRO A 25 7.07 24.48 41.75
C PRO A 25 5.78 25.17 41.25
N PRO A 26 5.90 26.27 40.49
CA PRO A 26 4.74 26.92 39.92
C PRO A 26 3.89 25.86 39.23
N ALA A 27 2.63 25.74 39.64
CA ALA A 27 1.71 24.83 39.00
C ALA A 27 1.75 25.17 37.51
N TYR A 28 2.07 24.18 36.67
CA TYR A 28 1.96 24.31 35.23
C TYR A 28 0.62 24.99 34.99
N ALA A 29 0.64 26.20 34.43
CA ALA A 29 -0.59 26.89 34.13
C ALA A 29 -1.33 25.97 33.16
N ALA A 30 -2.31 25.23 33.68
CA ALA A 30 -3.26 24.51 32.89
C ALA A 30 -3.96 25.62 32.10
N GLY A 31 -3.45 25.88 30.89
CA GLY A 31 -4.15 26.71 29.92
C GLY A 31 -5.55 26.16 29.86
N SER A 32 -6.50 26.99 30.29
CA SER A 32 -7.92 26.68 30.50
C SER A 32 -8.43 25.49 29.69
N SER A 33 -8.29 24.29 30.23
CA SER A 33 -8.85 23.04 29.69
C SER A 33 -9.92 22.51 30.63
N SER A 34 -10.70 23.40 31.25
CA SER A 34 -11.80 23.02 32.14
C SER A 34 -13.06 22.60 31.36
N ARG A 35 -12.92 22.00 30.18
CA ARG A 35 -14.03 21.44 29.38
C ARG A 35 -13.79 20.07 28.76
N ASP A 36 -12.59 19.49 28.87
CA ASP A 36 -12.24 18.27 28.12
C ASP A 36 -11.90 17.05 29.00
N GLU A 37 -12.10 17.11 30.32
CA GLU A 37 -11.83 15.96 31.21
C GLU A 37 -12.88 14.83 31.12
N GLU A 38 -13.90 14.95 30.25
CA GLU A 38 -15.02 14.00 30.18
C GLU A 38 -15.08 13.17 28.88
N ARG A 39 -13.95 13.00 28.18
CA ARG A 39 -13.92 12.21 26.93
C ARG A 39 -12.84 11.14 27.01
N GLY A 40 -13.23 9.92 26.63
CA GLY A 40 -12.49 8.68 26.87
C GLY A 40 -11.06 8.66 26.33
N LEU A 41 -10.42 7.49 26.47
CA LEU A 41 -8.98 7.24 26.23
C LEU A 41 -8.41 7.82 24.91
N PHE A 42 -9.26 8.15 23.94
CA PHE A 42 -8.94 8.90 22.72
C PHE A 42 -9.80 10.17 22.65
N GLY A 43 -9.18 11.34 22.83
CA GLY A 43 -9.82 12.65 22.66
C GLY A 43 -10.23 12.96 21.21
N PRO A 44 -10.79 14.15 20.92
CA PRO A 44 -11.12 14.55 19.55
C PRO A 44 -9.87 14.55 18.64
N PRO A 45 -10.03 14.39 17.31
CA PRO A 45 -8.90 14.43 16.37
C PRO A 45 -8.12 15.73 16.51
N ARG A 46 -6.78 15.64 16.65
CA ARG A 46 -5.90 16.80 16.79
C ARG A 46 -5.97 17.68 15.53
N SER A 47 -6.08 19.00 15.74
CA SER A 47 -6.12 19.98 14.67
C SER A 47 -4.73 20.60 14.44
N SER A 48 -4.47 21.12 13.24
CA SER A 48 -3.21 21.85 12.97
C SER A 48 -3.13 23.21 13.66
N GLU A 49 -4.26 23.70 14.17
CA GLU A 49 -4.39 24.94 14.94
C GLU A 49 -4.12 24.72 16.44
N ASP A 50 -3.98 23.46 16.88
CA ASP A 50 -3.58 23.16 18.23
C ASP A 50 -2.12 23.64 18.41
N ASN A 51 -1.86 24.49 19.41
CA ASN A 51 -0.53 25.03 19.74
C ASN A 51 0.40 23.96 20.34
N LEU A 52 0.63 22.85 19.62
CA LEU A 52 1.57 21.81 19.98
C LEU A 52 2.90 21.97 19.23
N PRO A 53 4.04 21.69 19.90
CA PRO A 53 5.31 21.51 19.22
C PRO A 53 5.21 20.47 18.09
N ASP A 54 5.98 20.67 17.00
CA ASP A 54 5.87 19.86 15.78
C ASP A 54 6.08 18.35 16.03
N ASP A 55 6.89 17.98 17.02
CA ASP A 55 7.14 16.59 17.41
C ASP A 55 5.87 15.86 17.90
N PHE A 56 4.85 16.58 18.39
CA PHE A 56 3.58 15.99 18.85
C PHE A 56 2.50 15.93 17.76
N LYS A 57 2.79 16.49 16.56
CA LYS A 57 1.88 16.41 15.40
C LYS A 57 1.98 15.06 14.70
N PHE A 58 3.12 14.39 14.84
CA PHE A 58 3.32 13.01 14.41
C PHE A 58 2.94 12.07 15.56
N GLY A 59 1.82 11.36 15.41
CA GLY A 59 1.48 10.25 16.31
C GLY A 59 2.23 8.97 15.94
N GLY A 60 2.15 7.94 16.79
CA GLY A 60 2.72 6.62 16.49
C GLY A 60 2.04 5.93 15.30
N SER A 61 0.87 6.42 14.90
CA SER A 61 0.10 5.97 13.74
C SER A 61 -0.57 7.15 13.01
N VAL A 62 -1.04 6.90 11.78
CA VAL A 62 -1.80 7.86 10.96
C VAL A 62 -3.08 8.33 11.63
N ALA A 63 -3.72 7.51 12.48
CA ALA A 63 -4.92 7.91 13.24
C ALA A 63 -4.63 8.98 14.31
N GLU A 64 -3.43 8.97 14.88
CA GLU A 64 -3.01 9.89 15.95
C GLU A 64 -2.41 11.19 15.41
N ALA A 65 -2.03 11.22 14.13
CA ALA A 65 -1.49 12.39 13.46
C ALA A 65 -2.56 13.46 13.20
N THR A 66 -2.14 14.72 13.04
CA THR A 66 -3.06 15.80 12.67
C THR A 66 -3.70 15.54 11.30
N VAL A 67 -4.89 16.11 11.07
CA VAL A 67 -5.68 15.90 9.84
C VAL A 67 -4.87 16.22 8.58
N ASP A 68 -4.07 17.28 8.61
CA ASP A 68 -3.24 17.68 7.47
C ASP A 68 -2.16 16.63 7.14
N ILE A 69 -1.49 16.09 8.17
CA ILE A 69 -0.47 15.06 8.02
C ILE A 69 -1.08 13.76 7.48
N ARG A 70 -2.24 13.36 8.02
CA ARG A 70 -2.99 12.19 7.52
C ARG A 70 -3.34 12.35 6.04
N ASN A 71 -3.88 13.50 5.65
CA ASN A 71 -4.27 13.75 4.27
C ASN A 71 -3.07 13.76 3.32
N GLN A 72 -1.91 14.25 3.77
CA GLN A 72 -0.66 14.17 3.01
C GLN A 72 -0.18 12.73 2.85
N PHE A 73 -0.20 11.93 3.91
CA PHE A 73 0.15 10.51 3.86
C PHE A 73 -0.72 9.74 2.86
N VAL A 74 -2.04 9.83 3.00
CA VAL A 74 -2.99 9.16 2.09
C VAL A 74 -2.74 9.61 0.65
N ARG A 75 -2.55 10.91 0.41
CA ARG A 75 -2.24 11.41 -0.94
C ARG A 75 -0.96 10.80 -1.51
N LYS A 76 0.11 10.68 -0.73
CA LYS A 76 1.36 10.05 -1.18
C LYS A 76 1.14 8.57 -1.53
N VAL A 77 0.46 7.80 -0.68
CA VAL A 77 0.16 6.38 -0.91
C VAL A 77 -0.57 6.20 -2.23
N TYR A 78 -1.68 6.92 -2.44
CA TYR A 78 -2.47 6.79 -3.67
C TYR A 78 -1.78 7.38 -4.90
N THR A 79 -0.86 8.35 -4.74
CA THR A 79 -0.04 8.85 -5.85
C THR A 79 0.95 7.78 -6.31
N ILE A 80 1.67 7.14 -5.37
CA ILE A 80 2.58 6.04 -5.68
C ILE A 80 1.79 4.90 -6.34
N LEU A 81 0.69 4.47 -5.73
CA LEU A 81 -0.19 3.42 -6.25
C LEU A 81 -0.63 3.70 -7.69
N THR A 82 -1.13 4.92 -7.96
CA THR A 82 -1.56 5.32 -9.30
C THR A 82 -0.41 5.25 -10.30
N LEU A 83 0.79 5.71 -9.94
CA LEU A 83 1.96 5.62 -10.81
C LEU A 83 2.35 4.16 -11.08
N GLN A 84 2.25 3.28 -10.09
CA GLN A 84 2.52 1.86 -10.27
C GLN A 84 1.53 1.21 -11.25
N LEU A 85 0.23 1.49 -11.07
CA LEU A 85 -0.81 0.98 -11.97
C LEU A 85 -0.67 1.53 -13.39
N LEU A 86 -0.33 2.81 -13.56
CA LEU A 86 -0.08 3.41 -14.87
C LEU A 86 1.16 2.80 -15.54
N ALA A 87 2.24 2.55 -14.80
CA ALA A 87 3.41 1.86 -15.32
C ALA A 87 3.05 0.44 -15.79
N THR A 88 2.30 -0.31 -14.98
CA THR A 88 1.85 -1.66 -15.32
C THR A 88 0.94 -1.69 -16.54
N ALA A 89 -0.02 -0.76 -16.62
CA ALA A 89 -0.87 -0.59 -17.79
C ALA A 89 -0.06 -0.19 -19.03
N GLY A 90 0.92 0.70 -18.88
CA GLY A 90 1.81 1.14 -19.95
C GLY A 90 2.62 0.00 -20.54
N VAL A 91 3.33 -0.76 -19.71
CA VAL A 91 4.11 -1.93 -20.14
C VAL A 91 3.21 -3.01 -20.74
N SER A 92 2.06 -3.29 -20.12
CA SER A 92 1.10 -4.26 -20.64
C SER A 92 0.50 -3.83 -21.98
N SER A 93 0.26 -2.54 -22.20
CA SER A 93 -0.29 -2.05 -23.47
C SER A 93 0.61 -2.32 -24.68
N LEU A 94 1.94 -2.43 -24.47
CA LEU A 94 2.90 -2.74 -25.53
C LEU A 94 2.59 -4.10 -26.19
N THR A 95 2.00 -5.05 -25.47
CA THR A 95 1.62 -6.36 -26.04
C THR A 95 0.48 -6.27 -27.03
N PHE A 96 -0.32 -5.20 -26.97
CA PHE A 96 -1.44 -4.97 -27.87
C PHE A 96 -1.05 -4.15 -29.08
N PHE A 97 -0.13 -3.19 -28.92
CA PHE A 97 0.29 -2.30 -30.00
C PHE A 97 1.47 -2.83 -30.83
N SER A 98 2.27 -3.75 -30.27
CA SER A 98 3.45 -4.30 -30.96
C SER A 98 3.42 -5.82 -30.96
N GLU A 99 3.12 -6.40 -32.12
CA GLU A 99 3.22 -7.85 -32.33
C GLU A 99 4.64 -8.37 -32.11
N SER A 100 5.66 -7.58 -32.49
CA SER A 100 7.05 -7.94 -32.26
C SER A 100 7.38 -8.07 -30.78
N TYR A 101 6.88 -7.16 -29.93
CA TYR A 101 7.07 -7.25 -28.48
C TYR A 101 6.33 -8.45 -27.91
N ARG A 102 5.06 -8.65 -28.30
CA ARG A 102 4.25 -9.81 -27.89
C ARG A 102 4.93 -11.14 -28.22
N ASN A 103 5.40 -11.30 -29.46
CA ASN A 103 6.07 -12.53 -29.88
C ASN A 103 7.39 -12.73 -29.14
N TRP A 104 8.14 -11.66 -28.88
CA TRP A 104 9.41 -11.73 -28.16
C TRP A 104 9.24 -12.18 -26.70
N ILE A 105 8.29 -11.60 -25.95
CA ILE A 105 8.06 -11.99 -24.55
C ILE A 105 7.53 -13.43 -24.44
N GLN A 106 6.72 -13.88 -25.41
CA GLN A 106 6.21 -15.26 -25.47
C GLN A 106 7.30 -16.27 -25.84
N ALA A 107 8.28 -15.87 -26.65
CA ALA A 107 9.41 -16.71 -27.04
C ALA A 107 10.46 -16.89 -25.92
N HIS A 108 10.48 -16.02 -24.91
CA HIS A 108 11.46 -16.03 -23.82
C HIS A 108 10.81 -16.23 -22.44
N PRO A 109 10.14 -17.37 -22.18
CA PRO A 109 9.45 -17.60 -20.92
C PRO A 109 10.37 -17.58 -19.68
N GLY A 110 11.68 -17.82 -19.86
CA GLY A 110 12.67 -17.70 -18.78
C GLY A 110 12.76 -16.30 -18.18
N LEU A 111 12.44 -15.26 -18.96
CA LEU A 111 12.47 -13.87 -18.47
C LEU A 111 11.35 -13.56 -17.47
N VAL A 112 10.23 -14.28 -17.52
CA VAL A 112 9.16 -14.17 -16.50
C VAL A 112 9.67 -14.64 -15.15
N TRP A 113 10.43 -15.73 -15.10
CA TRP A 113 11.01 -16.18 -13.83
C TRP A 113 12.04 -15.17 -13.30
N ALA A 114 12.85 -14.59 -14.19
CA ALA A 114 13.78 -13.53 -13.82
C ALA A 114 13.05 -12.29 -13.27
N SER A 115 11.92 -11.88 -13.88
CA SER A 115 11.13 -10.74 -13.41
C SER A 115 10.43 -11.02 -12.08
N LEU A 116 9.88 -12.21 -11.88
CA LEU A 116 9.27 -12.61 -10.60
C LEU A 116 10.28 -12.63 -9.46
N ILE A 117 11.46 -13.23 -9.67
CA ILE A 117 12.54 -13.21 -8.69
C ILE A 117 13.03 -11.77 -8.46
N GLY A 118 13.17 -11.00 -9.55
CA GLY A 118 13.53 -9.58 -9.49
C GLY A 118 12.55 -8.78 -8.64
N ALA A 119 11.24 -8.96 -8.82
CA ALA A 119 10.21 -8.30 -8.02
C ALA A 119 10.38 -8.63 -6.53
N MET A 120 10.57 -9.90 -6.16
CA MET A 120 10.80 -10.29 -4.77
C MET A 120 12.07 -9.66 -4.18
N VAL A 121 13.17 -9.64 -4.94
CA VAL A 121 14.43 -9.02 -4.52
C VAL A 121 14.27 -7.51 -4.34
N PHE A 122 13.69 -6.81 -5.31
CA PHE A 122 13.51 -5.36 -5.24
C PHE A 122 12.50 -4.94 -4.17
N MET A 123 11.47 -5.75 -3.91
CA MET A 123 10.58 -5.56 -2.76
C MET A 123 11.36 -5.65 -1.44
N GLY A 124 12.18 -6.69 -1.28
CA GLY A 124 13.06 -6.84 -0.09
C GLY A 124 14.06 -5.70 0.07
N LEU A 125 14.68 -5.25 -1.04
CA LEU A 125 15.58 -4.09 -1.04
C LEU A 125 14.86 -2.79 -0.69
N THR A 126 13.63 -2.61 -1.19
CA THR A 126 12.79 -1.46 -0.83
C THR A 126 12.49 -1.46 0.65
N TYR A 127 12.17 -2.62 1.25
CA TYR A 127 11.96 -2.75 2.68
C TYR A 127 13.25 -2.46 3.48
N TRP A 128 14.40 -3.02 3.06
CA TRP A 128 15.67 -2.78 3.73
C TRP A 128 16.10 -1.30 3.69
N LYS A 129 15.88 -0.63 2.56
CA LYS A 129 16.24 0.78 2.36
C LYS A 129 15.06 1.73 2.56
N ARG A 130 13.99 1.31 3.25
CA ARG A 130 12.76 2.11 3.42
C ARG A 130 12.98 3.53 3.94
N LYS A 131 14.00 3.75 4.79
CA LYS A 131 14.36 5.08 5.36
C LYS A 131 15.38 5.88 4.52
N SER A 132 15.87 5.33 3.41
CA SER A 132 16.91 5.95 2.58
C SER A 132 16.32 6.54 1.30
N TYR A 133 15.99 7.83 1.34
CA TYR A 133 15.53 8.59 0.17
C TYR A 133 16.73 9.14 -0.64
N PRO A 134 16.73 9.10 -1.99
CA PRO A 134 15.71 8.56 -2.90
C PRO A 134 15.93 7.08 -3.29
N THR A 135 16.86 6.38 -2.65
CA THR A 135 17.19 4.98 -3.00
C THR A 135 16.00 4.03 -2.88
N ASN A 136 15.12 4.25 -1.89
CA ASN A 136 13.87 3.51 -1.75
C ASN A 136 12.95 3.63 -2.99
N LEU A 137 12.87 4.81 -3.61
CA LEU A 137 12.09 5.03 -4.82
C LEU A 137 12.69 4.34 -6.05
N LEU A 138 14.02 4.24 -6.12
CA LEU A 138 14.68 3.48 -7.18
C LEU A 138 14.37 1.98 -7.07
N PHE A 139 14.43 1.40 -5.88
CA PHE A 139 14.06 -0.01 -5.71
C PHE A 139 12.57 -0.24 -5.91
N LEU A 140 11.73 0.70 -5.49
CA LEU A 140 10.29 0.66 -5.77
C LEU A 140 9.99 0.66 -7.26
N SER A 141 10.66 1.53 -8.04
CA SER A 141 10.45 1.58 -9.50
C SER A 141 10.92 0.30 -10.19
N LEU A 142 12.05 -0.26 -9.77
CA LEU A 142 12.54 -1.55 -10.28
C LEU A 142 11.60 -2.71 -9.91
N PHE A 143 11.06 -2.73 -8.69
CA PHE A 143 10.02 -3.65 -8.28
C PHE A 143 8.79 -3.53 -9.19
N THR A 144 8.29 -2.32 -9.38
CA THR A 144 7.11 -2.06 -10.21
C THR A 144 7.33 -2.44 -11.66
N LEU A 145 8.51 -2.17 -12.24
CA LEU A 145 8.82 -2.56 -13.62
C LEU A 145 8.94 -4.08 -13.79
N ALA A 146 9.54 -4.77 -12.81
CA ALA A 146 9.62 -6.22 -12.80
C ALA A 146 8.21 -6.85 -12.72
N GLU A 147 7.35 -6.33 -11.85
CA GLU A 147 5.97 -6.80 -11.74
C GLU A 147 5.15 -6.46 -13.00
N ALA A 148 5.29 -5.24 -13.52
CA ALA A 148 4.64 -4.80 -14.75
C ALA A 148 5.01 -5.69 -15.95
N TYR A 149 6.27 -6.11 -16.03
CA TYR A 149 6.71 -7.06 -17.04
C TYR A 149 6.04 -8.44 -16.85
N SER A 150 6.02 -8.98 -15.63
CA SER A 150 5.33 -10.25 -15.34
C SER A 150 3.86 -10.22 -15.75
N VAL A 151 3.15 -9.15 -15.38
CA VAL A 151 1.74 -8.93 -15.75
C VAL A 151 1.59 -8.81 -17.27
N SER A 152 2.49 -8.08 -17.93
CA SER A 152 2.51 -7.94 -19.40
C SER A 152 2.65 -9.29 -20.10
N VAL A 153 3.51 -10.19 -19.62
CA VAL A 153 3.63 -11.53 -20.19
C VAL A 153 2.35 -12.34 -19.98
N ILE A 154 1.76 -12.32 -18.79
CA ILE A 154 0.50 -13.03 -18.51
C ILE A 154 -0.59 -12.55 -19.47
N VAL A 155 -0.81 -11.24 -19.52
CA VAL A 155 -1.83 -10.59 -20.35
C VAL A 155 -1.64 -10.87 -21.84
N SER A 156 -0.40 -11.09 -22.30
CA SER A 156 -0.11 -11.40 -23.71
C SER A 156 -0.78 -12.67 -24.23
N PHE A 157 -1.14 -13.60 -23.33
CA PHE A 157 -1.81 -14.86 -23.66
C PHE A 157 -3.35 -14.75 -23.65
N TYR A 158 -3.90 -13.58 -23.31
CA TYR A 158 -5.34 -13.36 -23.24
C TYR A 158 -5.81 -12.48 -24.40
N LYS A 159 -7.07 -12.65 -24.80
CA LYS A 159 -7.71 -11.76 -25.79
C LYS A 159 -7.81 -10.35 -25.21
N THR A 160 -7.48 -9.33 -26.02
CA THR A 160 -7.50 -7.92 -25.60
C THR A 160 -8.85 -7.49 -25.01
N SER A 161 -9.97 -7.97 -25.56
CA SER A 161 -11.31 -7.67 -25.03
C SER A 161 -11.52 -8.17 -23.60
N ILE A 162 -11.03 -9.37 -23.29
CA ILE A 162 -11.10 -9.96 -21.95
C ILE A 162 -10.26 -9.14 -20.96
N VAL A 163 -9.07 -8.72 -21.40
CA VAL A 163 -8.16 -7.91 -20.58
C VAL A 163 -8.78 -6.56 -20.24
N LEU A 164 -9.33 -5.85 -21.23
CA LEU A 164 -9.97 -4.55 -21.01
C LEU A 164 -11.17 -4.66 -20.06
N ASN A 165 -11.99 -5.70 -20.22
CA ASN A 165 -13.10 -5.96 -19.30
C ASN A 165 -12.61 -6.24 -17.87
N ALA A 166 -11.52 -7.01 -17.71
CA ALA A 166 -10.93 -7.27 -16.41
C ALA A 166 -10.41 -5.99 -15.73
N VAL A 167 -9.76 -5.09 -16.48
CA VAL A 167 -9.29 -3.79 -15.96
C VAL A 167 -10.47 -2.96 -15.46
N ILE A 168 -11.54 -2.84 -16.25
CA ILE A 168 -12.73 -2.05 -15.89
C ILE A 168 -13.40 -2.60 -14.62
N LEU A 169 -13.58 -3.93 -14.54
CA LEU A 169 -14.18 -4.57 -13.38
C LEU A 169 -13.30 -4.42 -12.12
N THR A 170 -11.98 -4.61 -12.26
CA THR A 170 -11.05 -4.46 -11.14
C THR A 170 -11.06 -3.03 -10.61
N ALA A 171 -11.03 -2.03 -11.49
CA ALA A 171 -11.11 -0.62 -11.11
C ALA A 171 -12.43 -0.31 -10.38
N GLY A 172 -13.56 -0.80 -10.90
CA GLY A 172 -14.86 -0.63 -10.25
C GLY A 172 -14.92 -1.25 -8.86
N ILE A 173 -14.45 -2.49 -8.71
CA ILE A 173 -14.40 -3.18 -7.41
C ILE A 173 -13.45 -2.47 -6.44
N PHE A 174 -12.25 -2.12 -6.88
CA PHE A 174 -11.28 -1.42 -6.04
C PHE A 174 -11.82 -0.08 -5.53
N ILE A 175 -12.40 0.74 -6.41
CA ILE A 175 -12.98 2.03 -6.01
C ILE A 175 -14.13 1.81 -5.03
N PHE A 176 -15.04 0.88 -5.32
CA PHE A 176 -16.17 0.56 -4.45
C PHE A 176 -15.71 0.11 -3.06
N LEU A 177 -14.80 -0.85 -2.99
CA LEU A 177 -14.27 -1.38 -1.73
C LEU A 177 -13.47 -0.33 -0.96
N THR A 178 -12.67 0.49 -1.64
CA THR A 178 -11.93 1.59 -1.01
C THR A 178 -12.89 2.56 -0.33
N VAL A 179 -13.91 3.04 -1.06
CA VAL A 179 -14.91 3.97 -0.53
C VAL A 179 -15.70 3.33 0.62
N PHE A 180 -16.06 2.05 0.49
CA PHE A 180 -16.74 1.32 1.55
C PHE A 180 -15.88 1.19 2.81
N ALA A 181 -14.59 0.85 2.67
CA ALA A 181 -13.62 0.77 3.76
C ALA A 181 -13.40 2.13 4.46
N CYS A 182 -13.43 3.25 3.71
CA CYS A 182 -13.38 4.60 4.29
C CYS A 182 -14.57 4.90 5.21
N GLN A 183 -15.78 4.51 4.78
CA GLN A 183 -17.04 4.95 5.38
C GLN A 183 -17.53 4.03 6.48
N THR A 184 -17.18 2.75 6.41
CA THR A 184 -17.67 1.74 7.35
C THR A 184 -17.08 1.93 8.75
N LYS A 185 -17.91 1.64 9.75
CA LYS A 185 -17.51 1.55 11.16
C LYS A 185 -16.97 0.17 11.52
N TYR A 186 -17.19 -0.83 10.66
CA TYR A 186 -16.70 -2.18 10.88
C TYR A 186 -15.17 -2.21 10.75
N ASP A 187 -14.52 -2.91 11.67
CA ASP A 187 -13.07 -3.04 11.72
C ASP A 187 -12.61 -4.28 10.95
N PHE A 188 -12.31 -4.10 9.66
CA PHE A 188 -11.80 -5.17 8.81
C PHE A 188 -10.38 -5.60 9.19
N THR A 189 -9.59 -4.77 9.87
CA THR A 189 -8.22 -5.15 10.30
C THR A 189 -8.16 -6.42 11.13
N SER A 190 -9.25 -6.77 11.84
CA SER A 190 -9.39 -8.05 12.53
C SER A 190 -9.38 -9.28 11.60
N TRP A 191 -9.51 -9.10 10.27
CA TRP A 191 -9.49 -10.17 9.28
C TRP A 191 -8.09 -10.60 8.85
N MET A 192 -7.05 -9.83 9.19
CA MET A 192 -5.65 -10.11 8.83
C MET A 192 -5.20 -11.58 9.01
N PRO A 193 -5.42 -12.26 10.16
CA PRO A 193 -4.96 -13.64 10.32
C PRO A 193 -5.69 -14.63 9.39
N TYR A 194 -6.98 -14.40 9.12
CA TYR A 194 -7.75 -15.26 8.21
C TYR A 194 -7.32 -15.05 6.76
N LEU A 195 -7.08 -13.79 6.36
CA LEU A 195 -6.56 -13.46 5.03
C LEU A 195 -5.16 -14.02 4.81
N PHE A 196 -4.29 -13.92 5.82
CA PHE A 196 -2.96 -14.53 5.76
C PHE A 196 -3.01 -16.04 5.55
N GLY A 197 -3.88 -16.74 6.31
CA GLY A 197 -4.09 -18.17 6.12
C GLY A 197 -4.67 -18.53 4.75
N SER A 198 -5.63 -17.75 4.25
CA SER A 198 -6.25 -17.99 2.94
C SER A 198 -5.30 -17.73 1.78
N LEU A 199 -4.40 -16.73 1.90
CA LEU A 199 -3.34 -16.48 0.93
C LEU A 199 -2.38 -17.67 0.81
N TRP A 200 -1.94 -18.24 1.95
CA TRP A 200 -1.11 -19.45 1.93
C TRP A 200 -1.82 -20.64 1.30
N ALA A 201 -3.10 -20.83 1.60
CA ALA A 201 -3.90 -21.87 0.94
C ALA A 201 -3.99 -21.66 -0.59
N LEU A 202 -4.16 -20.42 -1.03
CA LEU A 202 -4.20 -20.05 -2.45
C LEU A 202 -2.87 -20.31 -3.16
N ILE A 203 -1.75 -20.00 -2.50
CA ILE A 203 -0.39 -20.27 -2.99
C ILE A 203 -0.15 -21.78 -3.10
N LEU A 204 -0.46 -22.54 -2.05
CA LEU A 204 -0.28 -24.00 -2.05
C LEU A 204 -1.14 -24.68 -3.11
N PHE A 205 -2.39 -24.25 -3.26
CA PHE A 205 -3.25 -24.77 -4.33
C PHE A 205 -2.73 -24.38 -5.72
N GLY A 206 -2.28 -23.14 -5.90
CA GLY A 206 -1.67 -22.67 -7.15
C GLY A 206 -0.39 -23.44 -7.50
N PHE A 207 0.41 -23.80 -6.50
CA PHE A 207 1.57 -24.66 -6.67
C PHE A 207 1.19 -26.09 -7.06
N MET A 208 0.19 -26.67 -6.39
CA MET A 208 -0.35 -27.99 -6.76
C MET A 208 -0.88 -28.02 -8.19
N ALA A 209 -1.58 -26.96 -8.62
CA ALA A 209 -2.11 -26.79 -9.96
C ALA A 209 -1.03 -26.82 -11.07
N MET A 210 0.26 -26.62 -10.74
CA MET A 210 1.36 -26.77 -11.70
C MET A 210 1.63 -28.23 -12.09
N PHE A 211 1.35 -29.18 -11.20
CA PHE A 211 1.65 -30.61 -11.40
C PHE A 211 0.44 -31.43 -11.83
N PHE A 212 -0.78 -30.92 -11.57
CA PHE A 212 -2.02 -31.66 -11.82
C PHE A 212 -2.91 -30.87 -12.78
N PRO A 213 -3.37 -31.46 -13.89
CA PRO A 213 -4.35 -30.81 -14.75
C PRO A 213 -5.69 -30.69 -14.03
N TYR A 214 -6.35 -29.54 -14.15
CA TYR A 214 -7.65 -29.28 -13.54
C TYR A 214 -8.66 -28.76 -14.56
N SER A 215 -9.94 -28.94 -14.25
CA SER A 215 -11.04 -28.59 -15.15
C SER A 215 -11.27 -27.08 -15.25
N SER A 216 -11.91 -26.62 -16.32
CA SER A 216 -12.33 -25.21 -16.48
C SER A 216 -13.15 -24.72 -15.28
N THR A 217 -13.97 -25.59 -14.68
CA THR A 217 -14.72 -25.28 -13.46
C THR A 217 -13.82 -25.02 -12.25
N ALA A 218 -12.76 -25.81 -12.08
CA ALA A 218 -11.79 -25.59 -11.01
C ALA A 218 -11.02 -24.27 -11.21
N GLU A 219 -10.72 -23.89 -12.46
CA GLU A 219 -10.11 -22.60 -12.79
C GLU A 219 -11.01 -21.43 -12.40
N LEU A 220 -12.31 -21.53 -12.73
CA LEU A 220 -13.32 -20.54 -12.37
C LEU A 220 -13.46 -20.39 -10.86
N ILE A 221 -13.55 -21.51 -10.13
CA ILE A 221 -13.66 -21.53 -8.66
C ILE A 221 -12.41 -20.89 -8.04
N TYR A 222 -11.22 -21.27 -8.51
CA TYR A 222 -9.98 -20.69 -8.02
C TYR A 222 -9.94 -19.17 -8.25
N GLY A 223 -10.29 -18.72 -9.45
CA GLY A 223 -10.38 -17.30 -9.77
C GLY A 223 -11.38 -16.58 -8.86
N GLY A 224 -12.56 -17.15 -8.64
CA GLY A 224 -13.59 -16.58 -7.75
C GLY A 224 -13.12 -16.46 -6.30
N VAL A 225 -12.52 -17.51 -5.75
CA VAL A 225 -11.97 -17.50 -4.38
C VAL A 225 -10.83 -16.49 -4.26
N ALA A 226 -9.92 -16.45 -5.24
CA ALA A 226 -8.84 -15.47 -5.28
C ALA A 226 -9.39 -14.03 -5.29
N ALA A 227 -10.38 -13.74 -6.14
CA ALA A 227 -11.00 -12.43 -6.23
C ALA A 227 -11.64 -11.99 -4.90
N LEU A 228 -12.29 -12.91 -4.18
CA LEU A 228 -12.85 -12.62 -2.86
C LEU A 228 -11.77 -12.36 -1.80
N ILE A 229 -10.69 -13.15 -1.80
CA ILE A 229 -9.57 -12.98 -0.86
C ILE A 229 -8.91 -11.62 -1.08
N PHE A 230 -8.54 -11.28 -2.32
CA PHE A 230 -7.89 -10.00 -2.61
C PHE A 230 -8.84 -8.80 -2.44
N SER A 231 -10.15 -8.99 -2.64
CA SER A 231 -11.15 -7.99 -2.24
C SER A 231 -11.15 -7.77 -0.72
N GLY A 232 -11.01 -8.83 0.07
CA GLY A 232 -10.86 -8.75 1.52
C GLY A 232 -9.57 -8.02 1.93
N TYR A 233 -8.45 -8.30 1.26
CA TYR A 233 -7.20 -7.58 1.48
C TYR A 233 -7.34 -6.09 1.16
N ILE A 234 -7.97 -5.69 0.04
CA ILE A 234 -8.24 -4.27 -0.26
C ILE A 234 -8.99 -3.58 0.88
N LEU A 235 -9.99 -4.22 1.49
CA LEU A 235 -10.72 -3.65 2.63
C LEU A 235 -9.81 -3.43 3.84
N VAL A 236 -8.99 -4.44 4.18
CA VAL A 236 -8.04 -4.38 5.30
C VAL A 236 -6.96 -3.34 5.07
N ASP A 237 -6.29 -3.41 3.93
CA ASP A 237 -5.16 -2.56 3.60
C ASP A 237 -5.58 -1.10 3.45
N THR A 238 -6.77 -0.84 2.91
CA THR A 238 -7.37 0.49 2.91
C THR A 238 -7.56 1.03 4.34
N GLN A 239 -8.02 0.21 5.29
CA GLN A 239 -8.16 0.63 6.68
C GLN A 239 -6.81 0.77 7.41
N LEU A 240 -5.81 -0.05 7.06
CA LEU A 240 -4.45 0.10 7.55
C LEU A 240 -3.84 1.43 7.11
N VAL A 241 -4.02 1.80 5.83
CA VAL A 241 -3.61 3.10 5.27
C VAL A 241 -4.26 4.27 6.01
N MET A 242 -5.54 4.15 6.37
CA MET A 242 -6.27 5.27 6.99
C MET A 242 -5.98 5.45 8.47
N ARG A 243 -5.56 4.40 9.18
CA ARG A 243 -5.55 4.40 10.65
C ARG A 243 -4.26 3.89 11.28
N HIS A 244 -3.65 2.84 10.73
CA HIS A 244 -2.66 2.05 11.49
C HIS A 244 -1.22 2.25 11.03
N HIS A 245 -0.97 2.55 9.77
CA HIS A 245 0.40 2.78 9.29
C HIS A 245 1.06 3.96 9.98
N HIS A 246 2.39 3.95 10.04
CA HIS A 246 3.15 5.15 10.38
C HIS A 246 3.20 6.10 9.17
N VAL A 247 3.29 7.41 9.42
CA VAL A 247 3.27 8.46 8.37
C VAL A 247 4.45 8.36 7.39
N GLU A 248 5.50 7.63 7.76
CA GLU A 248 6.68 7.37 6.91
C GLU A 248 6.65 6.00 6.19
N GLU A 249 5.53 5.28 6.27
CA GLU A 249 5.34 3.97 5.65
C GLU A 249 4.58 4.02 4.32
N GLU A 250 4.59 5.17 3.63
CA GLU A 250 3.76 5.36 2.43
C GLU A 250 4.11 4.38 1.31
N ILE A 251 5.39 4.00 1.19
CA ILE A 251 5.86 3.05 0.17
C ILE A 251 5.36 1.64 0.47
N ALA A 252 5.45 1.20 1.73
CA ALA A 252 5.01 -0.14 2.12
C ALA A 252 3.49 -0.28 1.94
N ALA A 253 2.74 0.73 2.37
CA ALA A 253 1.29 0.76 2.22
C ALA A 253 0.86 0.78 0.73
N ALA A 254 1.60 1.49 -0.13
CA ALA A 254 1.35 1.48 -1.56
C ALA A 254 1.67 0.13 -2.21
N ILE A 255 2.75 -0.54 -1.82
CA ILE A 255 3.09 -1.88 -2.33
C ILE A 255 1.99 -2.89 -2.00
N SER A 256 1.46 -2.89 -0.77
CA SER A 256 0.42 -3.86 -0.39
C SER A 256 -0.87 -3.65 -1.20
N LEU A 257 -1.38 -2.42 -1.26
CA LEU A 257 -2.55 -2.09 -2.12
C LEU A 257 -2.29 -2.40 -3.60
N TYR A 258 -1.08 -2.15 -4.10
CA TYR A 258 -0.72 -2.47 -5.47
C TYR A 258 -0.80 -3.98 -5.75
N LEU A 259 -0.24 -4.81 -4.87
CA LEU A 259 -0.29 -6.27 -5.00
C LEU A 259 -1.73 -6.79 -4.90
N ASP A 260 -2.56 -6.21 -4.03
CA ASP A 260 -3.96 -6.59 -3.94
C ASP A 260 -4.72 -6.33 -5.23
N ILE A 261 -4.53 -5.15 -5.83
CA ILE A 261 -5.18 -4.78 -7.09
C ILE A 261 -4.69 -5.65 -8.25
N ILE A 262 -3.38 -5.90 -8.35
CA ILE A 262 -2.82 -6.76 -9.40
C ILE A 262 -3.35 -8.18 -9.27
N ASN A 263 -3.38 -8.74 -8.06
CA ASN A 263 -3.89 -10.09 -7.85
C ASN A 263 -5.40 -10.20 -8.07
N LEU A 264 -6.18 -9.20 -7.65
CA LEU A 264 -7.61 -9.10 -7.99
C LEU A 264 -7.80 -9.04 -9.51
N PHE A 265 -7.00 -8.25 -10.22
CA PHE A 265 -7.02 -8.16 -11.68
C PHE A 265 -6.74 -9.52 -12.32
N LEU A 266 -5.68 -10.22 -11.90
CA LEU A 266 -5.35 -11.55 -12.43
C LEU A 266 -6.43 -12.59 -12.13
N ALA A 267 -7.07 -12.50 -10.96
CA ALA A 267 -8.20 -13.35 -10.60
C ALA A 267 -9.43 -13.10 -11.50
N ILE A 268 -9.80 -11.84 -11.71
CA ILE A 268 -10.91 -11.46 -12.60
C ILE A 268 -10.59 -11.83 -14.06
N LEU A 269 -9.37 -11.60 -14.52
CA LEU A 269 -8.90 -11.98 -15.85
C LEU A 269 -9.08 -13.49 -16.09
N ARG A 270 -8.72 -14.30 -15.09
CA ARG A 270 -8.90 -15.75 -15.12
C ARG A 270 -10.38 -16.16 -15.19
N ILE A 271 -11.24 -15.55 -14.37
CA ILE A 271 -12.69 -15.80 -14.39
C ILE A 271 -13.27 -15.53 -15.78
N LEU A 272 -12.99 -14.35 -16.34
CA LEU A 272 -13.53 -13.95 -17.66
C LEU A 272 -13.01 -14.84 -18.79
N ASN A 273 -11.75 -15.28 -18.72
CA ASN A 273 -11.19 -16.20 -19.70
C ASN A 273 -11.84 -17.59 -19.64
N SER A 274 -12.02 -18.14 -18.43
CA SER A 274 -12.71 -19.43 -18.25
C SER A 274 -14.13 -19.40 -18.78
N GLN A 275 -14.85 -18.29 -18.58
CA GLN A 275 -16.20 -18.08 -19.14
C GLN A 275 -16.23 -17.93 -20.66
N SER A 276 -15.20 -17.33 -21.28
CA SER A 276 -15.13 -17.17 -22.73
C SER A 276 -14.75 -18.47 -23.47
N ASN A 277 -14.14 -19.43 -22.78
CA ASN A 277 -13.65 -20.68 -23.36
C ASN A 277 -14.60 -21.87 -23.14
N ASN A 278 -15.64 -21.70 -22.33
CA ASN A 278 -16.78 -22.61 -22.19
C ASN A 278 -17.94 -22.20 -23.11
#